data_AF-A0A165Y5F7-F1
#
_entry.id   AF-A0A165Y5F7-F1
#
_cell.length_a   1.000
_cell.length_b   1.000
_cell.length_c   1.000
_cell.angle_alpha   90.00
_cell.angle_beta   90.00
_cell.angle_gamma   90.00
#
_symmetry.space_group_name_H-M   'P 1'
#
loop_
_entity.id
_entity.type
_entity.pdbx_description
1 polymer ?
#
loop_
_entity_poly.entity_id
_entity_poly.type
_entity_poly.pdbx_seq_one_letter_code
_entity_poly.pdbx_strand_id
1 'polypeptide(L)'
;MRSLQLYILSGALVLFRTCVALPASDSTYPFSKRSTLCGLNVRTAVAQDCIDNRPPLSFILSGSQTRPTVIRQNSPDGDDIPPGSSCDHAVELQVLEAAIQGSGMCELVAAMNRIRVAPTKQLQGMADVISGPANLLFLASSISNAKESFIINSMASRTITSANDANIAVNAYLQDPLVTSGSLMIARQLDVLLEDLLTDAVQRASLIFPPPPGQRPLSRDEINRQEFKEAVDHVVSLQDRLTVTTLWNKVLHAAVVPC
;
A
#
# COMPACT_ATOMS: atom_id res chain seq x y z
N MET A 1 35.68 -47.08 -59.38
CA MET A 1 34.26 -46.65 -59.31
C MET A 1 34.16 -45.53 -58.29
N ARG A 2 33.67 -44.37 -58.73
CA ARG A 2 33.39 -43.20 -57.87
C ARG A 2 32.29 -43.56 -56.88
N SER A 3 32.38 -43.03 -55.65
CA SER A 3 31.25 -42.41 -54.97
C SER A 3 31.75 -41.50 -53.84
N LEU A 4 31.40 -40.23 -53.98
CA LEU A 4 31.50 -39.13 -53.04
C LEU A 4 30.49 -39.35 -51.91
N GLN A 5 30.85 -39.15 -50.64
CA GLN A 5 29.87 -38.77 -49.61
C GLN A 5 30.42 -37.64 -48.72
N LEU A 6 29.61 -36.58 -48.68
CA LEU A 6 29.76 -35.32 -47.96
C LEU A 6 29.47 -35.52 -46.45
N TYR A 7 30.22 -34.76 -45.65
CA TYR A 7 29.90 -34.06 -44.39
C TYR A 7 28.62 -34.42 -43.60
N ILE A 8 28.76 -34.52 -42.28
CA ILE A 8 28.36 -33.48 -41.31
C ILE A 8 28.88 -33.87 -39.92
N LEU A 9 29.68 -32.97 -39.31
CA LEU A 9 30.07 -33.00 -37.90
C LEU A 9 28.86 -32.62 -37.04
N SER A 10 28.22 -33.60 -36.40
CA SER A 10 27.25 -33.34 -35.33
C SER A 10 28.00 -33.06 -34.02
N GLY A 11 28.21 -31.78 -33.71
CA GLY A 11 28.64 -31.33 -32.39
C GLY A 11 27.52 -31.56 -31.37
N ALA A 12 27.64 -32.61 -30.56
CA ALA A 12 26.80 -32.81 -29.40
C ALA A 12 27.32 -31.92 -28.24
N LEU A 13 26.68 -30.78 -28.03
CA LEU A 13 26.83 -29.98 -26.82
C LEU A 13 26.11 -30.70 -25.67
N VAL A 14 26.87 -31.50 -24.91
CA VAL A 14 26.44 -32.05 -23.62
C VAL A 14 26.51 -30.92 -22.59
N LEU A 15 25.39 -30.23 -22.38
CA LEU A 15 25.22 -29.36 -21.22
C LEU A 15 24.96 -30.24 -19.99
N PHE A 16 26.00 -30.46 -19.19
CA PHE A 16 25.87 -30.97 -17.83
C PHE A 16 25.00 -29.99 -17.01
N ARG A 17 23.75 -30.36 -16.72
CA ARG A 17 23.01 -29.76 -15.61
C ARG A 17 23.54 -30.37 -14.33
N THR A 18 24.54 -29.74 -13.72
CA THR A 18 24.85 -29.97 -12.31
C THR A 18 23.70 -29.38 -11.48
N CYS A 19 22.87 -30.25 -10.91
CA CYS A 19 21.99 -29.90 -9.80
C CYS A 19 22.87 -29.56 -8.59
N VAL A 20 23.17 -28.28 -8.39
CA VAL A 20 23.66 -27.80 -7.10
C VAL A 20 22.45 -27.63 -6.21
N ALA A 21 22.31 -28.50 -5.21
CA ALA A 21 21.39 -28.29 -4.10
C ALA A 21 21.85 -27.04 -3.34
N LEU A 22 21.03 -25.99 -3.40
CA LEU A 22 21.19 -24.84 -2.51
C LEU A 22 20.88 -25.27 -1.07
N PRO A 23 21.59 -24.72 -0.06
CA PRO A 23 21.41 -25.11 1.32
C PRO A 23 19.96 -24.89 1.77
N ALA A 24 19.48 -25.77 2.65
CA ALA A 24 18.20 -25.62 3.33
C ALA A 24 18.08 -24.19 3.86
N SER A 25 17.07 -23.47 3.38
CA SER A 25 16.80 -22.12 3.83
C SER A 25 16.36 -22.17 5.28
N ASP A 26 17.24 -21.69 6.18
CA ASP A 26 16.83 -21.14 7.47
C ASP A 26 15.60 -20.27 7.25
N SER A 27 14.51 -20.59 7.95
CA SER A 27 13.26 -19.84 7.94
C SER A 27 13.45 -18.52 8.69
N THR A 28 14.21 -17.60 8.11
CA THR A 28 14.12 -16.18 8.41
C THR A 28 12.96 -15.61 7.60
N TYR A 29 11.81 -15.43 8.26
CA TYR A 29 10.66 -14.72 7.71
C TYR A 29 11.11 -13.33 7.22
N PRO A 30 11.04 -13.04 5.91
CA PRO A 30 11.50 -11.76 5.39
C PRO A 30 10.50 -10.65 5.74
N PHE A 31 11.04 -9.51 6.17
CA PHE A 31 10.52 -8.15 6.02
C PHE A 31 9.31 -7.69 6.87
N SER A 32 9.62 -7.02 7.99
CA SER A 32 8.80 -5.89 8.43
C SER A 32 9.09 -4.69 7.51
N LYS A 33 8.10 -4.24 6.73
CA LYS A 33 8.18 -2.94 6.07
C LYS A 33 7.82 -1.88 7.12
N ARG A 34 8.79 -1.38 7.89
CA ARG A 34 8.52 -0.17 8.67
C ARG A 34 8.24 0.96 7.69
N SER A 35 7.02 1.44 7.65
CA SER A 35 6.63 2.54 6.77
C SER A 35 6.41 3.79 7.61
N THR A 36 7.03 4.87 7.15
CA THR A 36 7.04 6.14 7.87
C THR A 36 6.15 7.11 7.12
N LEU A 37 5.01 7.46 7.69
CA LEU A 37 4.05 8.38 7.13
C LEU A 37 4.28 9.77 7.72
N CYS A 38 4.76 10.70 6.90
CA CYS A 38 5.13 12.05 7.34
C CYS A 38 6.11 12.07 8.54
N GLY A 39 7.06 11.13 8.59
CA GLY A 39 7.98 11.00 9.72
C GLY A 39 7.46 10.15 10.90
N LEU A 40 6.22 9.63 10.81
CA LEU A 40 5.58 8.86 11.87
C LEU A 40 5.48 7.39 11.49
N ASN A 41 5.84 6.52 12.43
CA ASN A 41 5.76 5.09 12.21
C ASN A 41 4.30 4.64 12.23
N VAL A 42 3.74 4.37 11.07
CA VAL A 42 2.45 3.69 10.92
C VAL A 42 2.76 2.21 10.76
N ARG A 43 2.41 1.44 11.78
CA ARG A 43 2.67 0.00 11.85
C ARG A 43 2.17 -0.70 10.58
N THR A 44 2.90 -1.70 10.13
CA THR A 44 2.44 -2.65 9.10
C THR A 44 1.98 -3.93 9.75
N ALA A 45 0.92 -4.54 9.20
CA ALA A 45 0.59 -5.92 9.49
C ALA A 45 1.79 -6.85 9.28
N VAL A 46 1.99 -7.71 10.27
CA VAL A 46 2.91 -8.82 10.21
C VAL A 46 2.14 -10.13 10.38
N ALA A 47 2.82 -11.24 10.14
CA ALA A 47 2.27 -12.59 10.34
C ALA A 47 1.50 -12.73 11.68
N GLN A 48 2.09 -12.19 12.76
CA GLN A 48 1.48 -12.21 14.08
C GLN A 48 0.14 -11.47 14.14
N ASP A 49 -0.03 -10.36 13.43
CA ASP A 49 -1.29 -9.59 13.46
C ASP A 49 -2.44 -10.41 12.87
N CYS A 50 -2.19 -11.17 11.80
CA CYS A 50 -3.20 -12.08 11.26
C CYS A 50 -3.44 -13.31 12.16
N ILE A 51 -2.45 -13.76 12.92
CA ILE A 51 -2.62 -14.83 13.91
C ILE A 51 -3.49 -14.32 15.07
N ASP A 52 -3.23 -13.12 15.57
CA ASP A 52 -3.95 -12.53 16.70
C ASP A 52 -5.41 -12.17 16.34
N ASN A 53 -5.64 -11.68 15.11
CA ASN A 53 -6.95 -11.22 14.66
C ASN A 53 -7.77 -12.28 13.90
N ARG A 54 -7.12 -13.37 13.45
CA ARG A 54 -7.71 -14.48 12.68
C ARG A 54 -8.71 -14.02 11.61
N PRO A 55 -8.24 -13.40 10.51
CA PRO A 55 -9.12 -13.01 9.41
C PRO A 55 -10.04 -14.17 8.99
N PRO A 56 -11.34 -13.93 8.77
CA PRO A 56 -12.31 -15.00 8.50
C PRO A 56 -12.18 -15.60 7.10
N LEU A 57 -11.48 -14.90 6.21
CA LEU A 57 -11.36 -15.26 4.81
C LEU A 57 -9.90 -15.47 4.40
N SER A 58 -9.70 -16.48 3.56
CA SER A 58 -8.46 -16.75 2.84
C SER A 58 -8.72 -16.72 1.35
N PHE A 59 -7.80 -16.09 0.62
CA PHE A 59 -7.82 -16.00 -0.84
C PHE A 59 -6.68 -16.82 -1.41
N ILE A 60 -7.01 -17.92 -2.08
CA ILE A 60 -6.02 -18.86 -2.63
C ILE A 60 -5.93 -18.73 -4.15
N LEU A 61 -4.73 -18.98 -4.67
CA LEU A 61 -4.50 -19.07 -6.11
C LEU A 61 -5.15 -20.36 -6.65
N SER A 62 -5.85 -20.24 -7.76
CA SER A 62 -6.44 -21.35 -8.51
C SER A 62 -6.26 -21.11 -10.01
N GLY A 63 -6.88 -21.96 -10.84
CA GLY A 63 -6.75 -21.90 -12.30
C GLY A 63 -5.45 -22.49 -12.82
N SER A 64 -5.07 -22.11 -14.04
CA SER A 64 -3.81 -22.55 -14.67
C SER A 64 -2.71 -21.53 -14.47
N GLN A 65 -1.45 -21.92 -14.67
CA GLN A 65 -0.30 -21.01 -14.60
C GLN A 65 -0.49 -19.77 -15.49
N THR A 66 -1.03 -19.95 -16.69
CA THR A 66 -1.29 -18.90 -17.70
C THR A 66 -2.65 -18.20 -17.57
N ARG A 67 -3.51 -18.67 -16.66
CA ARG A 67 -4.82 -18.07 -16.35
C ARG A 67 -5.10 -18.25 -14.86
N PRO A 68 -4.30 -17.59 -14.00
CA PRO A 68 -4.52 -17.69 -12.58
C PRO A 68 -5.86 -17.05 -12.23
N THR A 69 -6.60 -17.72 -11.36
CA THR A 69 -7.81 -17.19 -10.73
C THR A 69 -7.61 -17.15 -9.22
N VAL A 70 -8.52 -16.48 -8.53
CA VAL A 70 -8.49 -16.38 -7.07
C VAL A 70 -9.79 -16.93 -6.54
N ILE A 71 -9.70 -17.85 -5.59
CA ILE A 71 -10.85 -18.44 -4.91
C ILE A 71 -10.86 -17.95 -3.48
N ARG A 72 -12.03 -17.46 -3.05
CA ARG A 72 -12.33 -17.14 -1.67
C ARG A 72 -12.78 -18.39 -0.93
N GLN A 73 -12.20 -18.63 0.23
CA GLN A 73 -12.62 -19.68 1.15
C GLN A 73 -12.62 -19.16 2.59
N ASN A 74 -13.32 -19.87 3.47
CA ASN A 74 -13.18 -19.61 4.90
C ASN A 74 -11.75 -19.92 5.33
N SER A 75 -11.20 -19.11 6.22
CA SER A 75 -9.91 -19.40 6.82
C SER A 75 -9.99 -20.74 7.56
N PRO A 76 -9.01 -21.64 7.37
CA PRO A 76 -8.95 -22.88 8.11
C PRO A 76 -8.80 -22.61 9.61
N ASP A 77 -9.43 -23.45 10.44
CA ASP A 77 -9.26 -23.43 11.89
C ASP A 77 -7.78 -23.69 12.27
N GLY A 78 -7.35 -23.15 13.42
CA GLY A 78 -5.99 -23.30 13.94
C GLY A 78 -5.38 -21.98 14.42
N ASP A 79 -4.07 -22.00 14.69
CA ASP A 79 -3.32 -20.83 15.19
C ASP A 79 -2.23 -20.36 14.21
N ASP A 80 -2.14 -20.98 13.04
CA ASP A 80 -1.13 -20.68 12.02
C ASP A 80 -1.72 -19.97 10.79
N ILE A 81 -0.82 -19.35 10.01
CA ILE A 81 -1.15 -18.83 8.67
C ILE A 81 -1.44 -20.03 7.74
N PRO A 82 -2.52 -19.98 6.94
CA PRO A 82 -2.83 -21.05 6.00
C PRO A 82 -1.65 -21.36 5.06
N PRO A 83 -1.35 -22.64 4.77
CA PRO A 83 -0.25 -23.01 3.90
C PRO A 83 -0.33 -22.33 2.53
N GLY A 84 0.77 -21.72 2.09
CA GLY A 84 0.84 -20.99 0.82
C GLY A 84 0.23 -19.58 0.85
N SER A 85 -0.24 -19.11 2.00
CA SER A 85 -0.73 -17.76 2.22
C SER A 85 0.25 -16.92 3.05
N SER A 86 0.10 -15.60 2.95
CA SER A 86 0.71 -14.59 3.81
C SER A 86 -0.38 -13.71 4.43
N CYS A 87 -0.02 -13.00 5.50
CA CYS A 87 -0.83 -11.92 6.04
C CYS A 87 -0.78 -10.73 5.05
N ASP A 88 -1.95 -10.24 4.64
CA ASP A 88 -2.11 -9.15 3.66
C ASP A 88 -3.00 -8.06 4.22
N HIS A 89 -2.77 -6.82 3.77
CA HIS A 89 -3.69 -5.72 3.97
C HIS A 89 -4.54 -5.52 2.72
N ALA A 90 -5.87 -5.53 2.81
CA ALA A 90 -6.73 -5.28 1.65
C ALA A 90 -6.36 -3.95 0.96
N VAL A 91 -6.34 -2.84 1.70
CA VAL A 91 -5.75 -1.55 1.29
C VAL A 91 -4.31 -1.48 1.77
N GLU A 92 -3.36 -1.39 0.83
CA GLU A 92 -1.95 -1.27 1.18
C GLU A 92 -1.54 0.15 1.58
N LEU A 93 -0.52 0.22 2.44
CA LEU A 93 -0.09 1.45 3.07
C LEU A 93 0.46 2.50 2.08
N GLN A 94 1.03 2.09 0.94
CA GLN A 94 1.46 3.06 -0.09
C GLN A 94 0.30 3.90 -0.65
N VAL A 95 -0.94 3.42 -0.56
CA VAL A 95 -2.13 4.18 -1.00
C VAL A 95 -2.39 5.35 -0.05
N LEU A 96 -2.29 5.08 1.26
CA LEU A 96 -2.39 6.11 2.29
C LEU A 96 -1.22 7.09 2.19
N GLU A 97 0.01 6.59 2.03
CA GLU A 97 1.19 7.44 1.88
C GLU A 97 1.05 8.38 0.68
N ALA A 98 0.66 7.87 -0.49
CA ALA A 98 0.46 8.66 -1.69
C ALA A 98 -0.65 9.71 -1.53
N ALA A 99 -1.77 9.37 -0.87
CA ALA A 99 -2.85 10.31 -0.60
C ALA A 99 -2.39 11.45 0.32
N ILE A 100 -1.66 11.14 1.39
CA ILE A 100 -1.22 12.12 2.38
C ILE A 100 -0.14 13.05 1.83
N GLN A 101 0.77 12.51 1.02
CA GLN A 101 1.75 13.33 0.29
C GLN A 101 1.06 14.22 -0.75
N GLY A 102 0.17 13.65 -1.57
CA GLY A 102 -0.53 14.36 -2.64
C GLY A 102 -1.57 15.38 -2.18
N SER A 103 -2.01 15.32 -0.93
CA SER A 103 -2.96 16.27 -0.33
C SER A 103 -2.30 17.36 0.52
N GLY A 104 -0.96 17.39 0.63
CA GLY A 104 -0.21 18.36 1.45
C GLY A 104 -0.30 18.10 2.96
N MET A 105 -0.91 16.99 3.39
CA MET A 105 -1.12 16.68 4.81
C MET A 105 0.20 16.44 5.56
N CYS A 106 1.26 15.97 4.89
CA CYS A 106 2.58 15.88 5.55
C CYS A 106 3.16 17.24 5.94
N GLU A 107 2.95 18.28 5.12
CA GLU A 107 3.39 19.63 5.44
C GLU A 107 2.58 20.19 6.62
N LEU A 108 1.27 19.91 6.64
CA LEU A 108 0.40 20.26 7.75
C LEU A 108 0.84 19.63 9.07
N VAL A 109 1.13 18.31 9.07
CA VAL A 109 1.64 17.59 10.25
C VAL A 109 2.97 18.18 10.71
N ALA A 110 3.88 18.48 9.78
CA ALA A 110 5.15 19.11 10.11
C ALA A 110 4.96 20.50 10.74
N ALA A 111 4.02 21.31 10.23
CA ALA A 111 3.69 22.62 10.75
C ALA A 111 3.04 22.56 12.14
N MET A 112 2.12 21.61 12.37
CA MET A 112 1.53 21.34 13.70
C MET A 112 2.62 20.99 14.73
N ASN A 113 3.58 20.15 14.36
CA ASN A 113 4.70 19.79 15.23
C ASN A 113 5.56 21.01 15.62
N ARG A 114 5.79 21.97 14.70
CA ARG A 114 6.54 23.21 14.99
C ARG A 114 5.87 24.09 16.04
N ILE A 115 4.54 24.07 16.09
CA ILE A 115 3.75 24.77 17.13
C ILE A 115 3.48 23.87 18.36
N ARG A 116 4.18 22.73 18.47
CA ARG A 116 4.07 21.75 19.58
C ARG A 116 2.68 21.14 19.73
N VAL A 117 1.91 21.07 18.64
CA VAL A 117 0.65 20.35 18.57
C VAL A 117 0.91 19.02 17.88
N ALA A 118 0.85 17.92 18.63
CA ALA A 118 1.02 16.59 18.07
C ALA A 118 -0.33 16.06 17.54
N PRO A 119 -0.46 15.70 16.25
CA PRO A 119 -1.69 15.12 15.70
C PRO A 119 -1.88 13.63 16.06
N THR A 120 -1.41 13.22 17.24
CA THR A 120 -1.26 11.81 17.63
C THR A 120 -2.56 11.03 17.53
N LYS A 121 -3.71 11.66 17.85
CA LYS A 121 -5.01 10.99 17.81
C LYS A 121 -5.39 10.56 16.40
N GLN A 122 -5.30 11.45 15.42
CA GLN A 122 -5.67 11.19 14.02
C GLN A 122 -4.69 10.22 13.38
N LEU A 123 -3.39 10.37 13.66
CA LEU A 123 -2.34 9.50 13.15
C LEU A 123 -2.42 8.08 13.72
N GLN A 124 -2.74 7.95 15.01
CA GLN A 124 -3.02 6.66 15.63
C GLN A 124 -4.30 6.05 15.03
N GLY A 125 -5.36 6.84 14.84
CA GLY A 125 -6.58 6.36 14.19
C GLY A 125 -6.33 5.80 12.79
N MET A 126 -5.46 6.44 12.00
CA MET A 126 -5.07 5.92 10.69
C MET A 126 -4.26 4.62 10.79
N ALA A 127 -3.35 4.54 11.76
CA ALA A 127 -2.59 3.31 12.03
C ALA A 127 -3.51 2.16 12.45
N ASP A 128 -4.51 2.44 13.30
CA ASP A 128 -5.50 1.48 13.79
C ASP A 128 -6.41 0.98 12.66
N VAL A 129 -6.81 1.85 11.73
CA VAL A 129 -7.60 1.46 10.56
C VAL A 129 -6.77 0.62 9.58
N ILE A 130 -5.54 1.03 9.26
CA ILE A 130 -4.67 0.28 8.34
C ILE A 130 -4.29 -1.09 8.91
N SER A 131 -3.91 -1.15 10.19
CA SER A 131 -3.47 -2.39 10.85
C SER A 131 -4.63 -3.18 11.45
N GLY A 132 -5.86 -2.67 11.35
CA GLY A 132 -7.03 -3.21 12.01
C GLY A 132 -7.54 -4.49 11.35
N PRO A 133 -8.22 -5.37 12.10
CA PRO A 133 -8.69 -6.68 11.62
C PRO A 133 -9.54 -6.59 10.35
N ALA A 134 -10.29 -5.50 10.17
CA ALA A 134 -11.12 -5.28 8.97
C ALA A 134 -10.31 -5.10 7.68
N ASN A 135 -9.03 -4.73 7.78
CA ASN A 135 -8.12 -4.61 6.65
C ASN A 135 -7.22 -5.85 6.49
N LEU A 136 -7.21 -6.78 7.44
CA LEU A 136 -6.34 -7.96 7.41
C LEU A 136 -7.02 -9.16 6.75
N LEU A 137 -6.29 -9.86 5.88
CA LEU A 137 -6.74 -11.04 5.16
C LEU A 137 -5.60 -12.06 5.05
N PHE A 138 -5.94 -13.34 4.88
CA PHE A 138 -4.98 -14.31 4.35
C PHE A 138 -5.04 -14.30 2.83
N LEU A 139 -3.89 -14.13 2.19
CA LEU A 139 -3.78 -14.07 0.73
C LEU A 139 -2.64 -14.97 0.25
N ALA A 140 -2.84 -15.68 -0.86
CA ALA A 140 -1.77 -16.47 -1.46
C ALA A 140 -0.50 -15.63 -1.64
N SER A 141 0.64 -16.13 -1.16
CA SER A 141 1.87 -15.33 -1.04
C SER A 141 2.35 -14.78 -2.38
N SER A 142 2.13 -15.51 -3.47
CA SER A 142 2.45 -15.03 -4.83
C SER A 142 1.65 -13.81 -5.24
N ILE A 143 0.38 -13.72 -4.81
CA ILE A 143 -0.49 -12.55 -5.08
C ILE A 143 -0.04 -11.39 -4.20
N SER A 144 0.13 -11.63 -2.89
CA SER A 144 0.57 -10.60 -1.93
C SER A 144 1.91 -9.97 -2.34
N ASN A 145 2.87 -10.78 -2.80
CA ASN A 145 4.16 -10.29 -3.29
C ASN A 145 4.06 -9.43 -4.56
N ALA A 146 3.09 -9.69 -5.44
CA ALA A 146 2.91 -8.96 -6.69
C ALA A 146 2.03 -7.70 -6.54
N LYS A 147 1.25 -7.64 -5.46
CA LYS A 147 0.20 -6.65 -5.25
C LYS A 147 0.73 -5.22 -5.11
N GLU A 148 1.86 -5.03 -4.42
CA GLU A 148 2.49 -3.71 -4.26
C GLU A 148 2.78 -3.05 -5.62
N SER A 149 3.45 -3.77 -6.51
CA SER A 149 3.81 -3.24 -7.85
C SER A 149 2.56 -2.95 -8.68
N PHE A 150 1.55 -3.83 -8.61
CA PHE A 150 0.26 -3.60 -9.27
C PHE A 150 -0.38 -2.30 -8.76
N ILE A 151 -0.48 -2.12 -7.44
CA ILE A 151 -1.07 -0.93 -6.81
C ILE A 151 -0.33 0.34 -7.21
N ILE A 152 1.00 0.35 -7.12
CA ILE A 152 1.81 1.53 -7.50
C ILE A 152 1.56 1.91 -8.96
N ASN A 153 1.55 0.93 -9.87
CA ASN A 153 1.31 1.17 -11.28
C ASN A 153 -0.13 1.64 -11.54
N SER A 154 -1.13 1.07 -10.87
CA SER A 154 -2.53 1.47 -10.98
C SER A 154 -2.78 2.89 -10.48
N MET A 155 -2.20 3.27 -9.33
CA MET A 155 -2.29 4.64 -8.79
C MET A 155 -1.70 5.67 -9.76
N ALA A 156 -0.60 5.31 -10.41
CA ALA A 156 0.06 6.09 -11.45
C ALA A 156 -0.64 6.00 -12.83
N SER A 157 -1.77 5.30 -12.93
CA SER A 157 -2.53 5.08 -14.17
C SER A 157 -1.68 4.51 -15.32
N ARG A 158 -0.69 3.69 -14.99
CA ARG A 158 0.15 2.99 -15.97
C ARG A 158 -0.60 1.81 -16.57
N THR A 159 -0.28 1.49 -17.82
CA THR A 159 -0.79 0.27 -18.46
C THR A 159 -0.24 -0.96 -17.77
N ILE A 160 -1.14 -1.83 -17.30
CA ILE A 160 -0.80 -3.11 -16.68
C ILE A 160 -1.17 -4.21 -17.68
N THR A 161 -0.23 -5.09 -18.00
CA THR A 161 -0.43 -6.10 -19.04
C THR A 161 -0.52 -7.51 -18.49
N SER A 162 -1.11 -8.40 -19.29
CA SER A 162 -1.25 -9.83 -19.01
C SER A 162 0.02 -10.64 -19.25
N ALA A 163 1.13 -10.02 -19.70
CA ALA A 163 2.42 -10.71 -19.83
C ALA A 163 2.98 -11.17 -18.47
N ASN A 164 2.53 -10.54 -17.39
CA ASN A 164 2.78 -11.01 -16.03
C ASN A 164 1.50 -11.62 -15.46
N ASP A 165 1.45 -12.94 -15.37
CA ASP A 165 0.30 -13.69 -14.84
C ASP A 165 -0.08 -13.23 -13.41
N ALA A 166 0.88 -12.73 -12.62
CA ALA A 166 0.59 -12.21 -11.29
C ALA A 166 -0.32 -10.97 -11.31
N ASN A 167 -0.27 -10.14 -12.36
CA ASN A 167 -1.20 -9.02 -12.53
C ASN A 167 -2.63 -9.50 -12.71
N ILE A 168 -2.83 -10.62 -13.41
CA ILE A 168 -4.15 -11.22 -13.61
C ILE A 168 -4.70 -11.70 -12.27
N ALA A 169 -3.87 -12.38 -11.47
CA ALA A 169 -4.25 -12.88 -10.15
C ALA A 169 -4.58 -11.75 -9.17
N VAL A 170 -3.74 -10.70 -9.10
CA VAL A 170 -4.00 -9.52 -8.26
C VAL A 170 -5.28 -8.82 -8.69
N ASN A 171 -5.50 -8.64 -10.00
CA ASN A 171 -6.73 -8.03 -10.50
C ASN A 171 -7.97 -8.86 -10.15
N ALA A 172 -7.92 -10.19 -10.31
CA ALA A 172 -9.01 -11.08 -9.94
C ALA A 172 -9.32 -11.03 -8.43
N TYR A 173 -8.29 -10.96 -7.57
CA TYR A 173 -8.45 -10.75 -6.13
C TYR A 173 -9.14 -9.42 -5.81
N LEU A 174 -8.67 -8.32 -6.40
CA LEU A 174 -9.21 -6.97 -6.14
C LEU A 174 -10.65 -6.78 -6.66
N GLN A 175 -11.08 -7.59 -7.63
CA GLN A 175 -12.45 -7.62 -8.15
C GLN A 175 -13.40 -8.54 -7.36
N ASP A 176 -12.93 -9.29 -6.36
CA ASP A 176 -13.86 -10.00 -5.47
C ASP A 176 -14.75 -8.97 -4.74
N PRO A 177 -16.09 -9.07 -4.81
CA PRO A 177 -16.98 -8.05 -4.27
C PRO A 177 -16.78 -7.73 -2.78
N LEU A 178 -16.35 -8.70 -1.97
CA LEU A 178 -16.06 -8.45 -0.54
C LEU A 178 -14.75 -7.69 -0.38
N VAL A 179 -13.73 -8.00 -1.18
CA VAL A 179 -12.46 -7.26 -1.19
C VAL A 179 -12.71 -5.84 -1.67
N THR A 180 -13.39 -5.67 -2.81
CA THR A 180 -13.70 -4.35 -3.39
C THR A 180 -14.48 -3.48 -2.40
N SER A 181 -15.60 -3.98 -1.84
CA SER A 181 -16.45 -3.19 -0.94
C SER A 181 -15.79 -2.93 0.42
N GLY A 182 -15.17 -3.95 1.02
CA GLY A 182 -14.48 -3.83 2.31
C GLY A 182 -13.28 -2.88 2.24
N SER A 183 -12.42 -3.04 1.24
CA SER A 183 -11.27 -2.15 1.05
C SER A 183 -11.68 -0.70 0.74
N LEU A 184 -12.78 -0.49 0.00
CA LEU A 184 -13.32 0.86 -0.23
C LEU A 184 -13.86 1.49 1.05
N MET A 185 -14.44 0.71 1.97
CA MET A 185 -14.84 1.21 3.28
C MET A 185 -13.63 1.64 4.11
N ILE A 186 -12.55 0.85 4.12
CA ILE A 186 -11.28 1.22 4.78
C ILE A 186 -10.72 2.52 4.19
N ALA A 187 -10.67 2.65 2.86
CA ALA A 187 -10.21 3.86 2.20
C ALA A 187 -11.02 5.11 2.61
N ARG A 188 -12.35 4.98 2.72
CA ARG A 188 -13.23 6.07 3.19
C ARG A 188 -13.01 6.42 4.65
N GLN A 189 -12.78 5.43 5.53
CA GLN A 189 -12.45 5.70 6.93
C GLN A 189 -11.14 6.48 7.08
N LEU A 190 -10.14 6.15 6.25
CA LEU A 190 -8.89 6.90 6.21
C LEU A 190 -9.09 8.33 5.72
N ASP A 191 -9.93 8.55 4.70
CA ASP A 191 -10.27 9.90 4.24
C ASP A 191 -10.95 10.73 5.32
N VAL A 192 -11.86 10.15 6.11
CA VAL A 192 -12.49 10.83 7.25
C VAL A 192 -11.44 11.26 8.27
N LEU A 193 -10.49 10.39 8.61
CA LEU A 193 -9.43 10.73 9.57
C LEU A 193 -8.49 11.83 9.07
N LEU A 194 -8.25 11.90 7.75
CA LEU A 194 -7.51 12.99 7.12
C LEU A 194 -8.27 14.31 7.14
N GLU A 195 -9.58 14.27 6.90
CA GLU A 195 -10.42 15.47 6.98
C GLU A 195 -10.59 15.96 8.43
N ASP A 196 -10.65 15.05 9.41
CA ASP A 196 -10.64 15.38 10.84
C ASP A 196 -9.33 16.07 11.25
N LEU A 197 -8.19 15.60 10.72
CA LEU A 197 -6.89 16.23 10.93
C LEU A 197 -6.88 17.66 10.37
N LEU A 198 -7.36 17.84 9.14
CA LEU A 198 -7.45 19.16 8.54
C LEU A 198 -8.39 20.07 9.31
N THR A 199 -9.54 19.56 9.73
CA THR A 199 -10.55 20.33 10.48
C THR A 199 -9.99 20.84 11.79
N ASP A 200 -9.29 20.01 12.57
CA ASP A 200 -8.59 20.45 13.79
C ASP A 200 -7.54 21.52 13.48
N ALA A 201 -6.79 21.36 12.39
CA ALA A 201 -5.78 22.34 12.01
C ALA A 201 -6.40 23.69 11.59
N VAL A 202 -7.49 23.68 10.82
CA VAL A 202 -8.27 24.87 10.43
C VAL A 202 -8.81 25.59 11.66
N GLN A 203 -9.38 24.86 12.61
CA GLN A 203 -9.87 25.45 13.86
C GLN A 203 -8.74 26.14 14.63
N ARG A 204 -7.57 25.53 14.72
CA ARG A 204 -6.39 26.14 15.37
C ARG A 204 -5.87 27.35 14.62
N ALA A 205 -5.80 27.28 13.29
CA ALA A 205 -5.34 28.39 12.44
C ALA A 205 -6.25 29.60 12.53
N SER A 206 -7.56 29.40 12.73
CA SER A 206 -8.54 30.47 12.89
C SER A 206 -8.28 31.38 14.12
N LEU A 207 -7.52 30.88 15.10
CA LEU A 207 -7.15 31.59 16.31
C LEU A 207 -5.83 32.39 16.15
N ILE A 208 -5.22 32.36 14.96
CA ILE A 208 -3.95 33.02 14.67
C ILE A 208 -4.25 34.25 13.83
N PHE A 209 -4.03 35.41 14.45
CA PHE A 209 -4.25 36.70 13.81
C PHE A 209 -2.96 37.25 13.21
N PRO A 210 -3.04 38.01 12.10
CA PRO A 210 -1.88 38.68 11.55
C PRO A 210 -1.30 39.66 12.60
N PRO A 211 0.03 39.80 12.67
CA PRO A 211 0.64 40.76 13.58
C PRO A 211 0.23 42.19 13.19
N PRO A 212 0.03 43.10 14.16
CA PRO A 212 -0.29 44.49 13.87
C PRO A 212 0.81 45.14 13.02
N PRO A 213 0.43 45.99 12.03
CA PRO A 213 1.41 46.67 11.20
C PRO A 213 2.32 47.57 12.04
N GLY A 214 3.63 47.56 11.75
CA GLY A 214 4.62 48.44 12.38
C GLY A 214 5.20 47.99 13.73
N GLN A 215 5.01 46.73 14.13
CA GLN A 215 5.63 46.18 15.36
C GLN A 215 7.07 45.67 15.16
N ARG A 216 7.72 45.41 16.31
CA ARG A 216 9.03 44.74 16.45
C ARG A 216 9.12 43.43 15.63
N PRO A 217 10.34 42.94 15.33
CA PRO A 217 10.52 41.63 14.70
C PRO A 217 9.79 40.53 15.46
N LEU A 218 9.10 39.66 14.72
CA LEU A 218 8.40 38.51 15.30
C LEU A 218 9.37 37.58 16.02
N SER A 219 8.96 37.06 17.17
CA SER A 219 9.63 35.94 17.82
C SER A 219 9.52 34.67 16.97
N ARG A 220 10.40 33.69 17.22
CA ARG A 220 10.36 32.42 16.48
C ARG A 220 9.03 31.68 16.65
N ASP A 221 8.42 31.76 17.83
CA ASP A 221 7.12 31.13 18.08
C ASP A 221 5.98 31.84 17.32
N GLU A 222 6.03 33.17 17.21
CA GLU A 222 5.07 33.92 16.38
C GLU A 222 5.24 33.58 14.89
N ILE A 223 6.48 33.47 14.41
CA ILE A 223 6.78 33.03 13.04
C ILE A 223 6.22 31.63 12.79
N ASN A 224 6.50 30.66 13.67
CA ASN A 224 6.00 29.29 13.52
C ASN A 224 4.45 29.24 13.49
N ARG A 225 3.76 30.12 14.22
CA ARG A 225 2.30 30.22 14.19
C ARG A 225 1.79 30.78 12.87
N GLN A 226 2.45 31.79 12.31
CA GLN A 226 2.11 32.31 10.98
C GLN A 226 2.40 31.27 9.89
N GLU A 227 3.57 30.62 9.91
CA GLU A 227 3.92 29.51 9.00
C GLU A 227 2.88 28.37 9.08
N PHE A 228 2.39 28.03 10.29
CA PHE A 228 1.33 27.05 10.44
C PHE A 228 0.01 27.49 9.80
N LYS A 229 -0.38 28.75 10.00
CA LYS A 229 -1.57 29.30 9.35
C LYS A 229 -1.44 29.28 7.82
N GLU A 230 -0.28 29.66 7.29
CA GLU A 230 0.01 29.62 5.84
C GLU A 230 -0.05 28.19 5.29
N ALA A 231 0.49 27.20 6.02
CA ALA A 231 0.41 25.80 5.62
C ALA A 231 -1.05 25.30 5.58
N VAL A 232 -1.86 25.69 6.56
CA VAL A 232 -3.31 25.36 6.58
C VAL A 232 -4.01 26.02 5.40
N ASP A 233 -3.79 27.32 5.17
CA ASP A 233 -4.39 28.06 4.07
C ASP A 233 -3.97 27.46 2.71
N HIS A 234 -2.72 27.01 2.57
CA HIS A 234 -2.24 26.29 1.38
C HIS A 234 -3.01 24.99 1.16
N VAL A 235 -3.07 24.10 2.16
CA VAL A 235 -3.78 22.81 2.05
C VAL A 235 -5.27 22.98 1.79
N VAL A 236 -5.90 24.02 2.36
CA VAL A 236 -7.30 24.38 2.07
C VAL A 236 -7.48 24.88 0.64
N SER A 237 -6.49 25.59 0.08
CA SER A 237 -6.54 26.11 -1.29
C SER A 237 -6.35 25.06 -2.38
N LEU A 238 -5.83 23.87 -2.04
CA LEU A 238 -5.67 22.77 -2.99
C LEU A 238 -7.04 22.28 -3.48
N GLN A 239 -7.37 22.62 -4.72
CA GLN A 239 -8.52 22.05 -5.41
C GLN A 239 -8.22 20.58 -5.73
N ASP A 240 -9.22 19.70 -5.56
CA ASP A 240 -9.14 18.27 -5.84
C ASP A 240 -8.01 17.53 -5.08
N ARG A 241 -7.92 17.75 -3.77
CA ARG A 241 -6.99 17.00 -2.90
C ARG A 241 -7.09 15.50 -3.16
N LEU A 242 -5.94 14.87 -3.35
CA LEU A 242 -5.85 13.44 -3.58
C LEU A 242 -6.28 12.68 -2.32
N THR A 243 -7.36 11.91 -2.42
CA THR A 243 -7.86 11.08 -1.31
C THR A 243 -7.45 9.62 -1.46
N VAL A 244 -7.45 8.88 -0.36
CA VAL A 244 -7.23 7.43 -0.35
C VAL A 244 -8.30 6.76 -1.19
N THR A 245 -9.57 7.16 -1.07
CA THR A 245 -10.66 6.63 -1.90
C THR A 245 -10.42 6.88 -3.39
N THR A 246 -9.93 8.06 -3.78
CA THR A 246 -9.67 8.38 -5.20
C THR A 246 -8.56 7.51 -5.77
N LEU A 247 -7.45 7.35 -5.04
CA LEU A 247 -6.36 6.46 -5.44
C LEU A 247 -6.79 5.00 -5.45
N TRP A 248 -7.53 4.57 -4.44
CA TRP A 248 -8.00 3.20 -4.34
C TRP A 248 -9.00 2.85 -5.44
N ASN A 249 -9.86 3.79 -5.84
CA ASN A 249 -10.71 3.60 -7.00
C ASN A 249 -9.90 3.39 -8.28
N LYS A 250 -8.77 4.07 -8.48
CA LYS A 250 -7.88 3.78 -9.62
C LYS A 250 -7.33 2.36 -9.58
N VAL A 251 -7.00 1.86 -8.39
CA VAL A 251 -6.55 0.48 -8.16
C VAL A 251 -7.66 -0.52 -8.50
N LEU A 252 -8.85 -0.34 -7.94
CA LEU A 252 -9.98 -1.25 -8.11
C LEU A 252 -10.51 -1.30 -9.56
N HIS A 253 -10.35 -0.21 -10.31
CA HIS A 253 -10.78 -0.11 -11.71
C HIS A 253 -9.63 -0.27 -12.71
N ALA A 254 -8.44 -0.65 -12.24
CA ALA A 254 -7.32 -0.91 -13.13
C ALA A 254 -7.65 -2.08 -14.07
N ALA A 255 -7.37 -1.91 -15.36
CA ALA A 255 -7.54 -2.97 -16.34
C ALA A 255 -6.21 -3.66 -16.61
N VAL A 256 -6.22 -4.99 -16.63
CA VAL A 256 -5.12 -5.78 -17.18
C VAL A 256 -5.37 -5.98 -18.67
N VAL A 257 -4.56 -5.34 -19.51
CA VAL A 257 -4.71 -5.42 -20.96
C VAL A 257 -3.96 -6.64 -21.52
N PRO A 258 -4.48 -7.29 -22.58
CA PRO A 258 -3.76 -8.36 -23.25
C PRO A 258 -2.40 -7.88 -23.80
N CYS A 259 -1.38 -8.70 -23.63
CA CYS A 259 -0.11 -8.58 -24.36
C CYS A 259 -0.15 -9.35 -25.68
#